data_AF-A0A0E1NU02-F1
#
_entry.id   AF-A0A0E1NU02-F1
#
_cell.length_a   1.000
_cell.length_b   1.000
_cell.length_c   1.000
_cell.angle_alpha   90.00
_cell.angle_beta   90.00
_cell.angle_gamma   90.00
#
_symmetry.space_group_name_H-M   'P 1'
#
loop_
_entity.id
_entity.type
_entity.pdbx_description
1 polymer ?
#
loop_
_entity_poly.entity_id
_entity_poly.type
_entity_poly.pdbx_seq_one_letter_code
_entity_poly.pdbx_strand_id
1 'polypeptide(L)'
;MPGYRYRITIEPLTDRKGEAIDKAPVTFEAENHDEILSIIERLQAREDLGFGQEKTAAFALGLKLFSETMMENRKHPLFEPLRGAFKDFMILLKKGSPRDRSDHAE
;
A
#
# COMPACT_ATOMS: atom_id res chain seq x y z
N MET A 1 17.14 -3.48 9.66
CA MET A 1 16.35 -4.15 10.72
C MET A 1 15.72 -5.38 10.10
N PRO A 2 15.41 -6.45 10.85
CA PRO A 2 14.56 -7.52 10.33
C PRO A 2 13.20 -6.93 9.94
N GLY A 3 12.67 -7.30 8.77
CA GLY A 3 11.35 -6.86 8.33
C GLY A 3 10.21 -7.69 8.91
N TYR A 4 9.00 -7.17 8.78
CA TYR A 4 7.76 -7.90 9.02
C TYR A 4 7.49 -8.84 7.85
N ARG A 5 7.03 -10.07 8.11
CA ARG A 5 6.70 -11.05 7.07
C ARG A 5 5.22 -11.31 6.99
N TYR A 6 4.71 -11.30 5.77
CA TYR A 6 3.30 -11.49 5.44
C TYR A 6 3.16 -12.62 4.44
N ARG A 7 2.15 -13.47 4.64
CA ARG A 7 1.64 -14.36 3.60
C ARG A 7 0.43 -13.70 2.96
N ILE A 8 0.45 -13.60 1.65
CA ILE A 8 -0.58 -12.92 0.86
C ILE A 8 -1.18 -13.94 -0.09
N THR A 9 -2.51 -14.02 -0.10
CA THR A 9 -3.29 -14.85 -1.02
C THR A 9 -4.18 -13.95 -1.85
N ILE A 10 -4.16 -14.14 -3.17
CA ILE A 10 -5.08 -13.48 -4.11
C ILE A 10 -6.04 -14.56 -4.61
N GLU A 11 -7.27 -14.51 -4.14
CA GLU A 11 -8.37 -15.39 -4.57
C GLU A 11 -9.19 -14.70 -5.68
N PRO A 12 -9.36 -15.33 -6.85
CA PRO A 12 -10.08 -14.73 -7.96
C PRO A 12 -11.60 -14.94 -7.79
N LEU A 13 -12.36 -13.84 -7.72
CA LEU A 13 -13.81 -13.89 -7.53
C LEU A 13 -14.55 -13.86 -8.88
N THR A 14 -14.59 -12.69 -9.53
CA THR A 14 -15.36 -12.49 -10.77
C THR A 14 -14.58 -11.72 -11.83
N ASP A 15 -14.95 -11.95 -13.10
CA ASP A 15 -14.41 -11.25 -14.26
C ASP A 15 -15.12 -9.90 -14.50
N ARG A 16 -14.80 -9.22 -15.61
CA ARG A 16 -15.39 -7.92 -15.97
C ARG A 16 -16.89 -7.99 -16.33
N LYS A 17 -17.47 -9.18 -16.51
CA LYS A 17 -18.90 -9.41 -16.75
C LYS A 17 -19.63 -9.83 -15.48
N GLY A 18 -18.90 -10.13 -14.40
CA GLY A 18 -19.46 -10.69 -13.16
C GLY A 18 -19.43 -12.21 -13.09
N GLU A 19 -18.87 -12.90 -14.10
CA GLU A 19 -18.78 -14.35 -14.13
C GLU A 19 -17.66 -14.86 -13.23
N ALA A 20 -17.86 -16.01 -12.57
CA ALA A 20 -16.86 -16.59 -11.68
C ALA A 20 -15.56 -16.93 -12.44
N ILE A 21 -14.40 -16.60 -11.85
CA ILE A 21 -13.09 -16.92 -12.44
C ILE A 21 -12.64 -18.31 -11.96
N ASP A 22 -12.66 -19.29 -12.87
CA ASP A 22 -12.06 -20.60 -12.62
C ASP A 22 -10.52 -20.55 -12.72
N LYS A 23 -9.88 -20.10 -11.63
CA LYS A 23 -8.42 -20.16 -11.43
C LYS A 23 -8.11 -20.43 -9.97
N ALA A 24 -7.04 -21.20 -9.72
CA ALA A 24 -6.51 -21.38 -8.37
C ALA A 24 -6.01 -20.02 -7.79
N PRO A 25 -6.18 -19.77 -6.48
CA PRO A 25 -5.57 -18.64 -5.80
C PRO A 25 -4.04 -18.65 -5.91
N VAL A 26 -3.45 -17.46 -5.93
CA VAL A 26 -1.98 -17.29 -5.87
C VAL A 26 -1.58 -16.90 -4.46
N THR A 27 -0.72 -17.70 -3.83
CA THR A 27 -0.16 -17.42 -2.50
C THR A 27 1.34 -17.19 -2.58
N PHE A 28 1.83 -16.14 -1.92
CA PHE A 28 3.25 -15.82 -1.79
C PHE A 28 3.56 -15.23 -0.42
N GLU A 29 4.85 -15.13 -0.10
CA GLU A 29 5.34 -14.43 1.10
C GLU A 29 6.14 -13.19 0.71
N ALA A 30 5.96 -12.12 1.47
CA ALA A 30 6.68 -10.85 1.30
C ALA A 30 7.23 -10.38 2.65
N GLU A 31 8.47 -9.90 2.66
CA GLU A 31 9.03 -9.13 3.77
C GLU A 31 8.78 -7.63 3.53
N ASN A 32 8.64 -6.84 4.60
CA ASN A 32 8.47 -5.40 4.51
C ASN A 32 9.08 -4.67 5.70
N HIS A 33 9.67 -3.50 5.48
CA HIS A 33 10.27 -2.70 6.56
C HIS A 33 9.26 -2.02 7.48
N ASP A 34 8.04 -1.73 7.01
CA ASP A 34 6.96 -1.16 7.83
C ASP A 34 5.90 -2.23 8.15
N GLU A 35 5.25 -2.13 9.30
CA GLU A 35 4.14 -3.01 9.67
C GLU A 35 2.87 -2.63 8.87
N ILE A 36 2.48 -3.47 7.92
CA ILE A 36 1.44 -3.18 6.93
C ILE A 36 0.05 -3.01 7.56
N LEU A 37 -0.32 -3.77 8.61
CA LEU A 37 -1.65 -3.71 9.20
C LEU A 37 -1.87 -2.37 9.92
N SER A 38 -0.89 -1.93 10.71
CA SER A 38 -0.84 -0.61 11.35
C SER A 38 -0.88 0.54 10.33
N ILE A 39 -0.31 0.35 9.13
CA ILE A 39 -0.40 1.33 8.04
C ILE A 39 -1.80 1.34 7.41
N ILE A 40 -2.45 0.18 7.26
CA ILE A 40 -3.86 0.10 6.83
C ILE A 40 -4.75 0.86 7.83
N GLU A 41 -4.67 0.53 9.12
CA GLU A 41 -5.44 1.18 10.20
C GLU A 41 -5.26 2.71 10.21
N ARG A 42 -3.99 3.17 10.19
CA ARG A 42 -3.66 4.61 10.19
C ARG A 42 -4.17 5.35 8.97
N LEU A 43 -4.17 4.74 7.78
CA LEU A 43 -4.71 5.37 6.59
C LEU A 43 -6.25 5.27 6.56
N GLN A 44 -6.84 4.21 7.10
CA GLN A 44 -8.28 4.03 7.23
C GLN A 44 -8.94 5.00 8.22
N ALA A 45 -8.19 5.47 9.22
CA ALA A 45 -8.61 6.53 10.14
C ALA A 45 -8.61 7.93 9.51
N ARG A 46 -7.99 8.13 8.34
CA ARG A 46 -7.85 9.44 7.71
C ARG A 46 -8.98 9.77 6.76
N GLU A 47 -9.82 10.73 7.15
CA GLU A 47 -10.93 11.21 6.32
C GLU A 47 -10.46 11.90 5.03
N ASP A 48 -9.30 12.57 5.07
CA ASP A 48 -8.80 13.41 3.97
C ASP A 48 -8.42 12.63 2.70
N LEU A 49 -8.25 11.31 2.79
CA LEU A 49 -8.03 10.44 1.65
C LEU A 49 -9.32 10.21 0.84
N GLY A 50 -10.49 10.19 1.49
CA GLY A 50 -11.79 10.05 0.83
C GLY A 50 -12.03 8.76 0.02
N PHE A 51 -11.15 7.75 0.09
CA PHE A 51 -11.28 6.53 -0.72
C PHE A 51 -12.29 5.52 -0.17
N GLY A 52 -12.57 5.54 1.13
CA GLY A 52 -13.37 4.53 1.82
C GLY A 52 -12.56 3.30 2.24
N GLN A 53 -13.04 2.59 3.25
CA GLN A 53 -12.29 1.59 4.04
C GLN A 53 -11.56 0.53 3.19
N GLU A 54 -12.27 -0.16 2.29
CA GLU A 54 -11.70 -1.23 1.46
C GLU A 54 -10.65 -0.72 0.47
N LYS A 55 -10.91 0.41 -0.20
CA LYS A 55 -9.98 1.01 -1.16
C LYS A 55 -8.74 1.54 -0.47
N THR A 56 -8.87 2.09 0.73
CA THR A 56 -7.73 2.52 1.55
C THR A 56 -6.86 1.33 1.97
N ALA A 57 -7.44 0.19 2.38
CA ALA A 57 -6.69 -1.02 2.69
C ALA A 57 -5.93 -1.56 1.45
N ALA A 58 -6.61 -1.66 0.30
CA ALA A 58 -5.99 -2.10 -0.95
C ALA A 58 -4.87 -1.14 -1.41
N PHE A 59 -5.08 0.17 -1.27
CA PHE A 59 -4.07 1.19 -1.55
C PHE A 59 -2.85 1.05 -0.64
N ALA A 60 -3.06 0.92 0.68
CA ALA A 60 -1.99 0.76 1.66
C ALA A 60 -1.15 -0.49 1.39
N LEU A 61 -1.78 -1.64 1.20
CA LEU A 61 -1.12 -2.91 0.87
C LEU A 61 -0.33 -2.79 -0.44
N GLY A 62 -0.98 -2.33 -1.52
CA GLY A 62 -0.34 -2.18 -2.84
C GLY A 62 0.86 -1.23 -2.81
N LEU A 63 0.73 -0.09 -2.14
CA LEU A 63 1.81 0.88 -1.95
C LEU A 63 2.98 0.27 -1.17
N LYS A 64 2.69 -0.50 -0.12
CA LYS A 64 3.71 -1.11 0.72
C LYS A 64 4.48 -2.22 0.02
N LEU A 65 3.82 -3.08 -0.74
CA LEU A 65 4.47 -4.10 -1.57
C LEU A 65 5.31 -3.47 -2.70
N PHE A 66 4.73 -2.50 -3.43
CA PHE A 66 5.41 -1.81 -4.51
C PHE A 66 6.65 -1.03 -4.04
N SER A 67 6.53 -0.26 -2.94
CA SER A 67 7.64 0.54 -2.42
C SER A 67 8.82 -0.31 -1.97
N GLU A 68 8.56 -1.48 -1.37
CA GLU A 68 9.61 -2.42 -0.97
C GLU A 68 10.36 -2.97 -2.18
N THR A 69 9.63 -3.53 -3.16
CA THR A 69 10.22 -4.03 -4.42
C THR A 69 11.08 -2.96 -5.10
N MET A 70 10.62 -1.70 -5.12
CA MET A 70 11.36 -0.57 -5.66
C MET A 70 12.61 -0.21 -4.84
N MET A 71 12.59 -0.36 -3.51
CA MET A 71 13.74 -0.04 -2.64
C MET A 71 14.84 -1.09 -2.69
N GLU A 72 14.48 -2.37 -2.70
CA GLU A 72 15.37 -3.50 -2.93
C GLU A 72 16.04 -3.37 -4.31
N ASN A 73 15.23 -3.14 -5.35
CA ASN A 73 15.67 -3.07 -6.74
C ASN A 73 15.99 -1.63 -7.18
N ARG A 74 16.33 -0.71 -6.28
CA ARG A 74 16.42 0.75 -6.57
C ARG A 74 17.32 1.13 -7.76
N LYS A 75 18.34 0.33 -8.06
CA LYS A 75 19.26 0.52 -9.19
C LYS A 75 18.69 0.08 -10.55
N HIS A 76 17.54 -0.61 -10.58
CA HIS A 76 16.94 -1.12 -11.80
C HIS A 76 16.39 0.03 -12.68
N PRO A 77 16.63 0.04 -14.01
CA PRO A 77 16.23 1.15 -14.89
C PRO A 77 14.73 1.48 -14.87
N LEU A 78 13.86 0.48 -14.66
CA LEU A 78 12.40 0.68 -14.55
C LEU A 78 12.01 1.67 -13.44
N PHE A 79 12.76 1.71 -12.34
CA PHE A 79 12.46 2.56 -11.19
C PHE A 79 13.18 3.92 -11.24
N GLU A 80 14.23 4.06 -12.06
CA GLU A 80 15.02 5.28 -12.19
C GLU A 80 14.22 6.56 -12.42
N PRO A 81 13.35 6.66 -13.46
CA PRO A 81 12.56 7.86 -13.69
C PRO A 81 11.51 8.12 -12.60
N LEU A 82 11.14 7.08 -11.83
CA LEU A 82 10.09 7.16 -10.81
C LEU A 82 10.63 7.58 -9.43
N ARG A 83 11.94 7.41 -9.14
CA ARG A 83 12.56 7.65 -7.81
C ARG A 83 12.20 9.01 -7.19
N GLY A 84 12.17 10.08 -8.00
CA GLY A 84 11.87 11.44 -7.55
C GLY A 84 10.38 11.64 -7.25
N ALA A 85 9.53 11.44 -8.25
CA ALA A 85 8.08 11.58 -8.12
C ALA A 85 7.48 10.68 -7.02
N PHE A 86 8.00 9.46 -6.84
CA PHE A 86 7.57 8.58 -5.76
C PHE A 86 7.95 9.11 -4.38
N LYS A 87 9.16 9.68 -4.22
CA LYS A 87 9.56 10.33 -2.96
C LYS A 87 8.62 11.49 -2.62
N ASP A 88 8.30 12.34 -3.60
CA ASP A 88 7.42 13.49 -3.41
C ASP A 88 5.99 13.04 -3.07
N PHE A 89 5.48 12.01 -3.75
CA PHE A 89 4.22 11.34 -3.41
C PHE A 89 4.20 10.84 -1.97
N MET A 90 5.24 10.12 -1.52
CA MET A 90 5.33 9.63 -0.14
C MET A 90 5.42 10.77 0.89
N ILE A 91 6.04 11.89 0.54
CA ILE A 91 6.07 13.09 1.40
C ILE A 91 4.67 13.70 1.52
N LEU A 92 3.92 13.81 0.42
CA LEU A 92 2.54 14.32 0.43
C LEU A 92 1.62 13.39 1.23
N LEU A 93 1.69 12.08 0.99
CA LEU A 93 0.90 11.10 1.72
C LEU A 93 1.17 11.15 3.23
N LYS A 94 2.44 11.22 3.66
CA LYS A 94 2.82 11.29 5.07
C LYS A 94 2.50 12.63 5.75
N LYS A 95 2.43 13.73 5.00
CA LYS A 95 2.07 15.05 5.56
C LYS A 95 0.60 15.15 5.94
N GLY A 96 -0.27 14.48 5.20
CA GLY A 96 -1.73 14.63 5.30
C GLY A 96 -2.23 16.04 5.02
N SER A 97 -3.55 16.17 4.95
CA SER A 97 -4.26 17.45 4.96
C SER A 97 -3.91 18.23 6.23
N PRO A 98 -3.75 19.57 6.16
CA PRO A 98 -3.55 20.40 7.35
C PRO A 98 -4.67 20.28 8.39
N ARG A 99 -5.87 19.84 8.00
CA ARG A 99 -7.03 19.64 8.89
C ARG A 99 -6.88 18.43 9.83
N ASP A 100 -6.05 17.47 9.47
CA ASP A 100 -5.85 16.21 10.21
C ASP A 100 -4.80 16.33 11.33
N ARG A 101 -4.22 17.54 11.52
CA ARG A 101 -3.16 17.80 12.50
C ARG A 101 -3.63 18.54 13.75
N SER A 102 -4.86 19.05 13.77
CA SER A 102 -5.43 19.71 14.95
C SER A 102 -5.88 18.72 16.02
N ASP A 103 -6.26 17.51 15.61
CA ASP A 103 -7.06 16.59 16.44
C ASP A 103 -6.18 15.56 17.19
N HIS A 104 -4.86 15.76 17.17
CA HIS A 104 -3.84 14.97 17.87
C HIS A 104 -2.90 15.85 18.72
N ALA A 105 -3.38 17.02 19.15
CA ALA A 105 -2.62 18.02 19.91
C ALA A 105 -3.20 18.32 21.31
N GLU A 106 -4.11 17.46 21.81
CA GLU A 106 -4.58 17.43 23.21
C GLU A 106 -4.15 16.13 23.91
#